data_AF-A0A833T688-F1
#
_entry.id   AF-A0A833T688-F1
#
_cell.length_a   1.000
_cell.length_b   1.000
_cell.length_c   1.000
_cell.angle_alpha   90.00
_cell.angle_beta   90.00
_cell.angle_gamma   90.00
#
_symmetry.space_group_name_H-M   'P 1'
#
loop_
_entity.id
_entity.type
_entity.pdbx_description
1 polymer ?
#
loop_
_entity_poly.entity_id
_entity_poly.type
_entity_poly.pdbx_seq_one_letter_code
_entity_poly.pdbx_strand_id
1 'polypeptide(L)'
;MGITISQPTDGSECQDSPLAVAAVAEITQFTLVQLQALHAIWFAAGSKDDGDLASREADLSCEEFEEALNSVGFAAADRAIFDRLFTLLDRTGDDRIFAIQFLIGTSALLRGSLDVKLQAALQFASDADKSSGLEEGLSPEGLNFALTTLASIAGFFGDPPVAAHDVRRVVDDVCGTDGCYSCQELVKDLEDHPFVQQYVYHNTES
;
A
#
# COMPACT_ATOMS: atom_id res chain seq x y z
N MET A 1 52.94 -15.63 -6.99
CA MET A 1 52.26 -14.32 -6.90
C MET A 1 50.80 -14.55 -7.25
N GLY A 2 49.96 -14.84 -6.26
CA GLY A 2 48.51 -14.98 -6.43
C GLY A 2 47.85 -13.73 -5.89
N ILE A 3 47.19 -12.98 -6.75
CA ILE A 3 46.46 -11.77 -6.38
C ILE A 3 45.20 -12.14 -5.59
N THR A 4 45.14 -11.67 -4.35
CA THR A 4 43.93 -11.65 -3.52
C THR A 4 43.02 -10.55 -4.07
N ILE A 5 41.88 -10.92 -4.64
CA ILE A 5 40.82 -9.96 -4.93
C ILE A 5 39.84 -10.03 -3.77
N SER A 6 40.00 -9.09 -2.85
CA SER A 6 39.02 -8.76 -1.82
C SER A 6 37.75 -8.25 -2.49
N GLN A 7 36.60 -8.85 -2.19
CA GLN A 7 35.31 -8.24 -2.50
C GLN A 7 35.07 -7.05 -1.55
N PRO A 8 34.54 -5.92 -2.05
CA PRO A 8 34.11 -4.83 -1.19
C PRO A 8 32.78 -5.20 -0.52
N THR A 9 32.76 -4.99 0.79
CA THR A 9 31.57 -4.73 1.61
C THR A 9 30.82 -3.52 1.05
N ASP A 10 29.59 -3.71 0.56
CA ASP A 10 28.45 -2.83 0.80
C ASP A 10 27.24 -3.42 0.08
N GLY A 11 26.16 -3.63 0.81
CA GLY A 11 24.93 -4.21 0.30
C GLY A 11 24.09 -4.46 1.51
N SER A 12 23.42 -3.40 1.99
CA SER A 12 22.32 -3.51 2.94
C SER A 12 21.53 -4.75 2.59
N GLU A 13 21.61 -5.75 3.45
CA GLU A 13 20.73 -6.91 3.43
C GLU A 13 19.35 -6.33 3.72
N CYS A 14 18.66 -5.91 2.65
CA CYS A 14 17.24 -5.65 2.67
C CYS A 14 16.67 -6.99 3.11
N GLN A 15 16.40 -7.15 4.41
CA GLN A 15 15.97 -8.42 4.97
C GLN A 15 14.80 -8.89 4.11
N ASP A 16 15.05 -9.90 3.27
CA ASP A 16 14.06 -10.46 2.37
C ASP A 16 12.92 -10.90 3.28
N SER A 17 11.88 -10.07 3.36
CA SER A 17 10.69 -10.44 4.09
C SER A 17 10.21 -11.73 3.41
N PRO A 18 10.07 -12.85 4.13
CA PRO A 18 9.54 -14.12 3.60
C PRO A 18 8.07 -14.02 3.16
N LEU A 19 7.57 -12.79 3.06
CA LEU A 19 6.23 -12.45 2.70
C LEU A 19 6.05 -12.59 1.18
N ALA A 20 4.98 -13.24 0.77
CA ALA A 20 4.63 -13.41 -0.63
C ALA A 20 4.41 -12.05 -1.32
N VAL A 21 3.83 -11.06 -0.61
CA VAL A 21 3.70 -9.69 -1.13
C VAL A 21 5.05 -9.04 -1.41
N ALA A 22 6.09 -9.34 -0.62
CA ALA A 22 7.43 -8.82 -0.86
C ALA A 22 8.09 -9.48 -2.09
N ALA A 23 7.88 -10.78 -2.29
CA ALA A 23 8.32 -11.47 -3.49
C ALA A 23 7.63 -10.91 -4.76
N VAL A 24 6.35 -10.58 -4.68
CA VAL A 24 5.64 -9.92 -5.78
C VAL A 24 6.15 -8.49 -6.00
N ALA A 25 6.52 -7.77 -4.94
CA ALA A 25 7.13 -6.44 -5.05
C ALA A 25 8.53 -6.45 -5.72
N GLU A 26 9.25 -7.59 -5.73
CA GLU A 26 10.54 -7.70 -6.42
C GLU A 26 10.39 -7.97 -7.93
N ILE A 27 9.26 -8.54 -8.37
CA ILE A 27 8.99 -8.79 -9.79
C ILE A 27 8.30 -7.62 -10.49
N THR A 28 7.73 -6.69 -9.73
CA THR A 28 7.09 -5.49 -10.27
C THR A 28 8.13 -4.48 -10.75
N GLN A 29 7.81 -3.80 -11.85
CA GLN A 29 8.70 -2.83 -12.49
C GLN A 29 8.19 -1.39 -12.37
N PHE A 30 7.03 -1.20 -11.77
CA PHE A 30 6.43 0.12 -11.62
C PHE A 30 7.04 0.92 -10.47
N THR A 31 6.93 2.24 -10.57
CA THR A 31 7.47 3.19 -9.59
C THR A 31 6.37 3.96 -8.88
N LEU A 32 6.69 4.53 -7.72
CA LEU A 32 5.77 5.40 -6.98
C LEU A 32 5.29 6.58 -7.83
N VAL A 33 6.15 7.14 -8.70
CA VAL A 33 5.80 8.24 -9.61
C VAL A 33 4.68 7.83 -10.57
N GLN A 34 4.70 6.60 -11.08
CA GLN A 34 3.65 6.09 -11.96
C GLN A 34 2.33 5.90 -11.20
N LEU A 35 2.38 5.40 -9.95
CA LEU A 35 1.19 5.32 -9.10
C LEU A 35 0.63 6.70 -8.76
N GLN A 36 1.47 7.68 -8.49
CA GLN A 36 1.05 9.06 -8.24
C GLN A 36 0.42 9.69 -9.48
N ALA A 37 0.95 9.41 -10.68
CA ALA A 37 0.36 9.85 -11.94
C ALA A 37 -1.05 9.24 -12.14
N LEU A 38 -1.19 7.96 -11.83
CA LEU A 38 -2.45 7.24 -11.90
C LEU A 38 -3.47 7.77 -10.87
N HIS A 39 -3.02 8.02 -9.63
CA HIS A 39 -3.82 8.71 -8.62
C HIS A 39 -4.28 10.09 -9.11
N ALA A 40 -3.39 10.88 -9.71
CA ALA A 40 -3.74 12.20 -10.25
C ALA A 40 -4.76 12.10 -11.40
N ILE A 41 -4.68 11.08 -12.26
CA ILE A 41 -5.67 10.85 -13.33
C ILE A 41 -7.05 10.55 -12.72
N TRP A 42 -7.11 9.63 -11.77
CA TRP A 42 -8.37 9.25 -11.12
C TRP A 42 -8.96 10.36 -10.27
N PHE A 43 -8.12 11.13 -9.58
CA PHE A 43 -8.54 12.30 -8.81
C PHE A 43 -9.01 13.44 -9.72
N ALA A 44 -8.34 13.66 -10.85
CA ALA A 44 -8.77 14.64 -11.85
C ALA A 44 -10.08 14.22 -12.56
N ALA A 45 -10.28 12.92 -12.79
CA ALA A 45 -11.51 12.36 -13.35
C ALA A 45 -12.67 12.41 -12.32
N GLY A 46 -12.37 12.23 -11.04
CA GLY A 46 -13.33 12.18 -9.92
C GLY A 46 -13.73 13.53 -9.33
N SER A 47 -13.44 14.67 -9.97
CA SER A 47 -13.72 16.03 -9.45
C SER A 47 -15.23 16.41 -9.39
N LYS A 48 -16.13 15.48 -9.03
CA LYS A 48 -17.56 15.78 -8.99
C LYS A 48 -18.37 15.32 -7.78
N ASP A 49 -17.82 14.53 -6.85
CA ASP A 49 -18.57 14.15 -5.65
C ASP A 49 -17.79 14.39 -4.36
N ASP A 50 -18.26 15.40 -3.62
CA ASP A 50 -17.81 15.85 -2.31
C ASP A 50 -18.43 14.91 -1.27
N GLY A 51 -17.81 13.74 -1.08
CA GLY A 51 -18.35 12.65 -0.27
C GLY A 51 -17.31 12.04 0.66
N ASP A 52 -17.67 11.95 1.94
CA ASP A 52 -16.96 11.28 3.03
C ASP A 52 -16.35 9.92 2.61
N LEU A 53 -15.13 9.60 3.07
CA LEU A 53 -14.43 8.34 2.73
C LEU A 53 -15.26 7.07 3.01
N ALA A 54 -16.17 7.14 4.00
CA ALA A 54 -17.06 6.03 4.34
C ALA A 54 -18.31 5.93 3.42
N SER A 55 -18.60 6.98 2.66
CA SER A 55 -19.79 7.10 1.79
C SER A 55 -19.46 7.10 0.30
N ARG A 56 -18.18 7.15 -0.06
CA ARG A 56 -17.73 7.13 -1.46
C ARG A 56 -18.08 5.79 -2.08
N GLU A 57 -18.85 5.78 -3.15
CA GLU A 57 -19.17 4.56 -3.90
C GLU A 57 -17.92 4.09 -4.68
N ALA A 58 -17.91 2.84 -5.15
CA ALA A 58 -16.81 2.33 -5.97
C ALA A 58 -16.74 3.10 -7.29
N ASP A 59 -15.90 4.13 -7.31
CA ASP A 59 -15.79 5.08 -8.42
C ASP A 59 -15.09 4.50 -9.64
N LEU A 60 -14.24 3.49 -9.48
CA LEU A 60 -13.35 3.09 -10.55
C LEU A 60 -13.91 1.90 -11.34
N SER A 61 -14.41 2.17 -12.54
CA SER A 61 -14.79 1.12 -13.48
C SER A 61 -13.56 0.46 -14.11
N CYS A 62 -13.72 -0.80 -14.54
CA CYS A 62 -12.69 -1.53 -15.29
C CYS A 62 -12.21 -0.75 -16.54
N GLU A 63 -13.11 -0.04 -17.23
CA GLU A 63 -12.78 0.79 -18.40
C GLU A 63 -11.86 1.97 -18.03
N GLU A 64 -12.18 2.71 -16.97
CA GLU A 64 -11.35 3.82 -16.47
C GLU A 64 -10.01 3.35 -15.91
N PHE A 65 -9.99 2.16 -15.32
CA PHE A 65 -8.79 1.49 -14.85
C PHE A 65 -7.83 1.20 -16.01
N GLU A 66 -8.31 0.51 -17.03
CA GLU A 66 -7.51 0.16 -18.22
C GLU A 66 -7.04 1.41 -18.97
N GLU A 67 -7.89 2.44 -19.09
CA GLU A 67 -7.53 3.71 -19.73
C GLU A 67 -6.40 4.41 -18.97
N ALA A 68 -6.50 4.51 -17.64
CA ALA A 68 -5.47 5.13 -16.82
C ALA A 68 -4.14 4.34 -16.86
N LEU A 69 -4.20 3.00 -16.82
CA LEU A 69 -3.02 2.15 -16.96
C LEU A 69 -2.36 2.31 -18.35
N ASN A 70 -3.17 2.57 -19.38
CA ASN A 70 -2.66 2.83 -20.72
C ASN A 70 -2.01 4.21 -20.83
N SER A 71 -2.57 5.21 -20.17
CA SER A 71 -2.05 6.58 -20.13
C SER A 71 -0.68 6.67 -19.45
N VAL A 72 -0.50 5.96 -18.33
CA VAL A 72 0.76 5.99 -17.55
C VAL A 72 1.85 5.08 -18.16
N GLY A 73 1.48 4.12 -19.01
CA GLY A 73 2.43 3.28 -19.75
C GLY A 73 3.09 2.18 -18.91
N PHE A 74 2.32 1.47 -18.08
CA PHE A 74 2.83 0.33 -17.31
C PHE A 74 3.27 -0.85 -18.18
N ALA A 75 4.24 -1.64 -17.71
CA ALA A 75 4.70 -2.83 -18.40
C ALA A 75 3.61 -3.91 -18.42
N ALA A 76 3.65 -4.80 -19.42
CA ALA A 76 2.66 -5.89 -19.54
C ALA A 76 2.66 -6.83 -18.32
N ALA A 77 3.80 -7.00 -17.66
CA ALA A 77 3.92 -7.78 -16.44
C ALA A 77 3.17 -7.12 -15.26
N ASP A 78 3.36 -5.81 -15.07
CA ASP A 78 2.65 -5.05 -14.02
C ASP A 78 1.14 -5.05 -14.27
N ARG A 79 0.73 -4.88 -15.53
CA ARG A 79 -0.69 -4.94 -15.91
C ARG A 79 -1.35 -6.26 -15.53
N ALA A 80 -0.66 -7.39 -15.72
CA ALA A 80 -1.20 -8.69 -15.33
C ALA A 80 -1.37 -8.83 -13.80
N ILE A 81 -0.50 -8.19 -13.02
CA ILE A 81 -0.61 -8.15 -11.55
C ILE A 81 -1.77 -7.24 -11.14
N PHE A 82 -1.90 -6.09 -11.80
CA PHE A 82 -2.97 -5.12 -11.57
C PHE A 82 -4.36 -5.65 -11.92
N ASP A 83 -4.50 -6.35 -13.05
CA ASP A 83 -5.73 -7.04 -13.46
C ASP A 83 -6.15 -8.10 -12.44
N ARG A 84 -5.17 -8.86 -11.95
CA ARG A 84 -5.41 -9.83 -10.88
C ARG A 84 -5.83 -9.14 -9.58
N LEU A 85 -5.18 -8.05 -9.19
CA LEU A 85 -5.59 -7.24 -8.04
C LEU A 85 -7.00 -6.66 -8.20
N PHE A 86 -7.34 -6.17 -9.39
CA PHE A 86 -8.66 -5.63 -9.71
C PHE A 86 -9.75 -6.67 -9.49
N THR A 87 -9.58 -7.87 -10.07
CA THR A 87 -10.52 -9.00 -9.93
C THR A 87 -10.72 -9.41 -8.46
N LEU A 88 -9.75 -9.16 -7.59
CA LEU A 88 -9.82 -9.55 -6.17
C LEU A 88 -10.45 -8.50 -5.29
N LEU A 89 -10.23 -7.24 -5.64
CA LEU A 89 -10.90 -6.11 -5.00
C LEU A 89 -12.37 -6.05 -5.44
N ASP A 90 -12.68 -6.48 -6.66
CA ASP A 90 -14.05 -6.68 -7.16
C ASP A 90 -14.68 -7.96 -6.59
N ARG A 91 -14.92 -7.98 -5.28
CA ARG A 91 -15.60 -9.10 -4.61
C ARG A 91 -17.07 -9.23 -4.99
N THR A 92 -17.67 -8.15 -5.48
CA THR A 92 -19.09 -8.07 -5.79
C THR A 92 -19.37 -8.53 -7.23
N GLY A 93 -18.36 -8.54 -8.10
CA GLY A 93 -18.51 -8.87 -9.52
C GLY A 93 -19.20 -7.76 -10.30
N ASP A 94 -19.08 -6.52 -9.80
CA ASP A 94 -19.69 -5.33 -10.40
C ASP A 94 -18.69 -4.60 -11.31
N ASP A 95 -17.49 -5.16 -11.53
CA ASP A 95 -16.40 -4.56 -12.31
C ASP A 95 -16.05 -3.14 -11.82
N ARG A 96 -16.18 -2.93 -10.50
CA ARG A 96 -15.97 -1.64 -9.83
C ARG A 96 -15.17 -1.83 -8.55
N ILE A 97 -14.13 -1.02 -8.40
CA ILE A 97 -13.27 -1.05 -7.20
C ILE A 97 -13.04 0.35 -6.64
N PHE A 98 -12.61 0.41 -5.39
CA PHE A 98 -12.17 1.66 -4.78
C PHE A 98 -10.77 2.02 -5.27
N ALA A 99 -10.65 3.13 -5.99
CA ALA A 99 -9.38 3.67 -6.49
C ALA A 99 -8.31 3.76 -5.38
N ILE A 100 -8.69 4.25 -4.20
CA ILE A 100 -7.80 4.37 -3.04
C ILE A 100 -7.39 3.00 -2.49
N GLN A 101 -8.31 2.04 -2.42
CA GLN A 101 -7.98 0.68 -1.97
C GLN A 101 -7.00 0.00 -2.94
N PHE A 102 -7.18 0.22 -4.24
CA PHE A 102 -6.24 -0.24 -5.26
C PHE A 102 -4.86 0.39 -5.09
N LEU A 103 -4.77 1.72 -4.92
CA LEU A 103 -3.50 2.42 -4.74
C LEU A 103 -2.76 1.99 -3.48
N ILE A 104 -3.48 1.88 -2.35
CA ILE A 104 -2.94 1.37 -1.09
C ILE A 104 -2.45 -0.07 -1.29
N GLY A 105 -3.26 -0.94 -1.89
CA GLY A 105 -2.86 -2.32 -2.17
C GLY A 105 -1.62 -2.42 -3.06
N THR A 106 -1.57 -1.60 -4.11
CA THR A 106 -0.47 -1.56 -5.06
C THR A 106 0.79 -0.94 -4.46
N SER A 107 0.66 -0.08 -3.45
CA SER A 107 1.80 0.44 -2.70
C SER A 107 2.56 -0.64 -1.93
N ALA A 108 1.89 -1.72 -1.50
CA ALA A 108 2.55 -2.90 -0.91
C ALA A 108 3.50 -3.61 -1.91
N LEU A 109 3.16 -3.50 -3.19
CA LEU A 109 3.87 -4.10 -4.31
C LEU A 109 4.94 -3.18 -4.90
N LEU A 110 5.15 -1.99 -4.32
CA LEU A 110 6.26 -1.14 -4.71
C LEU A 110 7.59 -1.78 -4.33
N ARG A 111 8.56 -1.69 -5.24
CA ARG A 111 9.91 -2.13 -4.93
C ARG A 111 10.58 -1.15 -3.95
N GLY A 112 11.02 -1.65 -2.80
CA GLY A 112 11.65 -0.85 -1.77
C GLY A 112 11.49 -1.42 -0.36
N SER A 113 12.09 -0.71 0.59
CA SER A 113 11.99 -0.98 2.02
C SER A 113 10.55 -0.83 2.53
N LEU A 114 10.27 -1.46 3.67
CA LEU A 114 8.95 -1.43 4.30
C LEU A 114 8.48 0.01 4.60
N ASP A 115 9.40 0.88 5.01
CA ASP A 115 9.11 2.30 5.29
C ASP A 115 8.55 3.02 4.06
N VAL A 116 9.15 2.82 2.88
CA VAL A 116 8.70 3.45 1.63
C VAL A 116 7.31 2.95 1.23
N LYS A 117 7.06 1.64 1.40
CA LYS A 117 5.76 1.01 1.09
C LYS A 117 4.66 1.54 2.02
N LEU A 118 4.93 1.55 3.33
CA LEU A 118 4.01 2.10 4.32
C LEU A 118 3.79 3.59 4.09
N GLN A 119 4.85 4.36 3.86
CA GLN A 119 4.74 5.78 3.60
C GLN A 119 3.87 6.07 2.37
N ALA A 120 4.05 5.32 1.28
CA ALA A 120 3.21 5.45 0.10
C ALA A 120 1.74 5.10 0.41
N ALA A 121 1.48 3.99 1.11
CA ALA A 121 0.14 3.59 1.52
C ALA A 121 -0.57 4.68 2.36
N LEU A 122 0.13 5.20 3.37
CA LEU A 122 -0.38 6.25 4.25
C LEU A 122 -0.57 7.57 3.51
N GLN A 123 0.32 7.89 2.57
CA GLN A 123 0.19 9.08 1.73
C GLN A 123 -1.08 9.01 0.88
N PHE A 124 -1.37 7.87 0.24
CA PHE A 124 -2.61 7.69 -0.54
C PHE A 124 -3.86 7.74 0.35
N ALA A 125 -3.80 7.14 1.54
CA ALA A 125 -4.89 7.22 2.51
C ALA A 125 -5.12 8.66 3.01
N SER A 126 -4.05 9.42 3.27
CA SER A 126 -4.12 10.81 3.71
C SER A 126 -4.60 11.73 2.60
N ASP A 127 -4.20 11.49 1.34
CA ASP A 127 -4.71 12.29 0.22
C ASP A 127 -6.23 12.08 0.02
N ALA A 128 -6.70 10.85 0.24
CA ALA A 128 -8.12 10.56 0.27
C ALA A 128 -8.83 11.30 1.43
N ASP A 129 -8.23 11.31 2.62
CA ASP A 129 -8.78 11.93 3.84
C ASP A 129 -8.82 13.47 3.73
N LYS A 130 -7.80 14.08 3.12
CA LYS A 130 -7.72 15.53 2.85
C LYS A 130 -8.84 16.04 1.98
N SER A 131 -9.43 15.19 1.12
CA SER A 131 -10.60 15.56 0.33
C SER A 131 -11.82 15.89 1.21
N SER A 132 -11.85 15.42 2.46
CA SER A 132 -12.92 15.69 3.43
C SER A 132 -12.72 17.00 4.22
N GLY A 133 -11.67 17.79 3.91
CA GLY A 133 -11.49 19.14 4.44
C GLY A 133 -10.90 19.25 5.86
N LEU A 134 -10.38 18.15 6.43
CA LEU A 134 -9.68 18.17 7.72
C LEU A 134 -8.16 18.32 7.53
N GLU A 135 -7.56 19.05 8.48
CA GLU A 135 -6.19 19.53 8.46
C GLU A 135 -5.14 18.42 8.29
N GLU A 136 -3.97 18.84 7.80
CA GLU A 136 -2.73 18.12 7.50
C GLU A 136 -2.44 16.90 8.41
N GLY A 137 -3.06 15.75 8.12
CA GLY A 137 -2.80 14.49 8.81
C GLY A 137 -3.64 13.32 8.30
N LEU A 138 -3.52 12.17 8.96
CA LEU A 138 -4.29 10.96 8.66
C LEU A 138 -5.18 10.63 9.85
N SER A 139 -6.49 10.57 9.65
CA SER A 139 -7.43 10.08 10.66
C SER A 139 -7.12 8.63 11.07
N PRO A 140 -7.35 8.22 12.34
CA PRO A 140 -7.22 6.82 12.76
C PRO A 140 -8.09 5.87 11.92
N GLU A 141 -9.21 6.35 11.38
CA GLU A 141 -10.05 5.58 10.46
C GLU A 141 -9.36 5.34 9.12
N GLY A 142 -8.70 6.36 8.56
CA GLY A 142 -7.89 6.25 7.35
C GLY A 142 -6.68 5.34 7.54
N LEU A 143 -6.03 5.39 8.70
CA LEU A 143 -4.93 4.48 9.06
C LEU A 143 -5.41 3.03 9.18
N ASN A 144 -6.56 2.82 9.84
CA ASN A 144 -7.15 1.50 9.96
C ASN A 144 -7.51 0.91 8.59
N PHE A 145 -8.08 1.74 7.70
CA PHE A 145 -8.41 1.36 6.34
C PHE A 145 -7.16 0.98 5.54
N ALA A 146 -6.08 1.78 5.64
CA ALA A 146 -4.84 1.53 4.92
C ALA A 146 -4.19 0.21 5.36
N LEU A 147 -4.02 0.01 6.67
CA LEU A 147 -3.43 -1.21 7.22
C LEU A 147 -4.28 -2.45 6.95
N THR A 148 -5.61 -2.34 7.05
CA THR A 148 -6.52 -3.46 6.73
C THR A 148 -6.43 -3.83 5.26
N THR A 149 -6.31 -2.84 4.37
CA THR A 149 -6.14 -3.07 2.93
C THR A 149 -4.81 -3.74 2.65
N LEU A 150 -3.70 -3.23 3.21
CA LEU A 150 -2.38 -3.84 3.08
C LEU A 150 -2.37 -5.30 3.57
N ALA A 151 -2.94 -5.56 4.75
CA ALA A 151 -3.06 -6.90 5.30
C ALA A 151 -3.92 -7.84 4.43
N SER A 152 -5.01 -7.32 3.86
CA SER A 152 -5.88 -8.09 2.96
C SER A 152 -5.17 -8.47 1.67
N ILE A 153 -4.39 -7.55 1.10
CA ILE A 153 -3.59 -7.80 -0.11
C ILE A 153 -2.43 -8.75 0.19
N ALA A 154 -1.74 -8.58 1.31
CA ALA A 154 -0.72 -9.51 1.74
C ALA A 154 -1.31 -10.93 1.90
N GLY A 155 -2.41 -11.06 2.64
CA GLY A 155 -3.12 -12.33 2.81
C GLY A 155 -3.56 -12.96 1.49
N PHE A 156 -3.87 -12.14 0.48
CA PHE A 156 -4.16 -12.64 -0.85
C PHE A 156 -2.95 -13.27 -1.55
N PHE A 157 -1.78 -12.65 -1.44
CA PHE A 157 -0.56 -13.20 -2.04
C PHE A 157 -0.07 -14.47 -1.34
N GLY A 158 -0.61 -14.78 -0.16
CA GLY A 158 -0.30 -15.97 0.62
C GLY A 158 0.35 -15.66 1.96
N ASP A 159 0.39 -14.39 2.36
CA ASP A 159 0.89 -14.00 3.68
C ASP A 159 -0.07 -14.38 4.80
N PRO A 160 0.42 -14.47 6.06
CA PRO A 160 -0.45 -14.75 7.19
C PRO A 160 -1.56 -13.71 7.28
N PRO A 161 -2.85 -14.09 7.43
CA PRO A 161 -3.90 -13.09 7.55
C PRO A 161 -3.75 -12.34 8.88
N VAL A 162 -3.63 -11.01 8.83
CA VAL A 162 -3.70 -10.16 10.04
C VAL A 162 -5.16 -9.95 10.39
N ALA A 163 -5.52 -10.20 11.65
CA ALA A 163 -6.89 -10.00 12.08
C ALA A 163 -7.18 -8.49 12.27
N ALA A 164 -8.40 -8.06 11.92
CA ALA A 164 -8.79 -6.66 12.01
C ALA A 164 -8.70 -6.08 13.44
N HIS A 165 -8.76 -6.93 14.48
CA HIS A 165 -8.58 -6.51 15.87
C HIS A 165 -7.11 -6.17 16.17
N ASP A 166 -6.16 -6.89 15.59
CA ASP A 166 -4.74 -6.60 15.72
C ASP A 166 -4.40 -5.29 15.00
N VAL A 167 -4.95 -5.09 13.80
CA VAL A 167 -4.80 -3.82 13.07
C VAL A 167 -5.35 -2.65 13.88
N ARG A 168 -6.55 -2.78 14.45
CA ARG A 168 -7.14 -1.74 15.32
C ARG A 168 -6.29 -1.45 16.55
N ARG A 169 -5.68 -2.48 17.13
CA ARG A 169 -4.79 -2.32 18.29
C ARG A 169 -3.53 -1.55 17.92
N VAL A 170 -2.90 -1.90 16.80
CA VAL A 170 -1.73 -1.16 16.28
C VAL A 170 -2.11 0.30 15.99
N VAL A 171 -3.28 0.54 15.40
CA VAL A 171 -3.77 1.90 15.16
C VAL A 171 -3.98 2.65 16.47
N ASP A 172 -4.60 2.05 17.48
CA ASP A 172 -4.82 2.67 18.79
C ASP A 172 -3.50 2.99 19.51
N ASP A 173 -2.54 2.06 19.47
CA ASP A 173 -1.21 2.21 20.06
C ASP A 173 -0.40 3.31 19.35
N VAL A 174 -0.51 3.45 18.02
CA VAL A 174 0.24 4.41 17.20
C VAL A 174 -0.44 5.80 17.14
N CYS A 175 -1.76 5.86 17.00
CA CYS A 175 -2.51 7.12 16.94
C CYS A 175 -2.80 7.73 18.32
N GLY A 176 -2.57 7.02 19.44
CA GLY A 176 -2.79 7.55 20.78
C GLY A 176 -4.13 8.32 20.95
N THR A 177 -4.14 9.35 21.80
CA THR A 177 -5.33 10.18 22.06
C THR A 177 -5.43 11.48 21.24
N ASP A 178 -4.39 11.86 20.48
CA ASP A 178 -4.31 13.18 19.83
C ASP A 178 -4.73 13.19 18.35
N GLY A 179 -5.02 12.04 17.74
CA GLY A 179 -5.89 11.91 16.57
C GLY A 179 -5.41 12.48 15.23
N CYS A 180 -4.23 13.11 15.13
CA CYS A 180 -3.72 13.60 13.85
C CYS A 180 -2.19 13.53 13.80
N TYR A 181 -1.66 12.64 12.93
CA TYR A 181 -0.22 12.41 12.82
C TYR A 181 0.25 12.55 11.38
N SER A 182 1.49 13.01 11.23
CA SER A 182 2.15 13.03 9.93
C SER A 182 2.47 11.60 9.49
N CYS A 183 2.37 11.32 8.19
CA CYS A 183 2.66 9.98 7.64
C CYS A 183 4.07 9.49 7.99
N GLN A 184 5.04 10.39 8.17
CA GLN A 184 6.42 10.02 8.53
C GLN A 184 6.56 9.52 9.98
N GLU A 185 5.83 10.13 10.92
CA GLU A 185 5.84 9.71 12.33
C GLU A 185 5.14 8.35 12.44
N LEU A 186 3.97 8.21 11.82
CA LEU A 186 3.22 6.95 11.79
C LEU A 186 4.04 5.79 11.22
N VAL A 187 4.81 6.02 10.15
CA VAL A 187 5.67 4.96 9.57
C VAL A 187 6.74 4.51 10.57
N LYS A 188 7.38 5.43 11.28
CA LYS A 188 8.39 5.09 12.29
C LYS A 188 7.78 4.32 13.45
N ASP A 189 6.65 4.78 13.96
CA ASP A 189 5.96 4.12 15.06
C ASP A 189 5.45 2.73 14.65
N LEU A 190 4.97 2.57 13.41
CA LEU A 190 4.59 1.27 12.84
C LEU A 190 5.80 0.34 12.65
N GLU A 191 6.94 0.85 12.17
CA GLU A 191 8.14 0.05 11.94
C GLU A 191 8.77 -0.44 13.25
N ASP A 192 8.74 0.39 14.30
CA ASP A 192 9.21 0.01 15.65
C ASP A 192 8.19 -0.88 16.39
N HIS A 193 6.95 -0.97 15.89
CA HIS A 193 5.89 -1.69 16.58
C HIS A 193 6.15 -3.21 16.64
N PRO A 194 6.09 -3.83 17.84
CA PRO A 194 6.44 -5.24 18.02
C PRO A 194 5.55 -6.19 17.22
N PHE A 195 4.28 -5.84 16.98
CA PHE A 195 3.39 -6.66 16.15
C PHE A 195 3.76 -6.60 14.66
N VAL A 196 4.20 -5.44 14.15
CA VAL A 196 4.60 -5.30 12.75
C VAL A 196 5.92 -6.03 12.54
N GLN A 197 6.87 -5.89 13.48
CA GLN A 197 8.12 -6.65 13.45
C GLN A 197 7.89 -8.17 13.55
N GLN A 198 6.97 -8.63 14.41
CA GLN A 198 6.59 -10.04 14.43
C GLN A 198 5.98 -10.48 13.09
N TYR A 199 5.08 -9.69 12.51
CA TYR A 199 4.48 -10.05 11.23
C TYR A 199 5.50 -10.15 10.08
N VAL A 200 6.46 -9.23 10.04
CA VAL A 200 7.46 -9.14 8.96
C VAL A 200 8.60 -10.15 9.15
N TYR A 201 9.04 -10.39 10.39
CA TYR A 201 10.24 -11.17 10.68
C TYR A 201 9.97 -12.59 11.22
N HIS A 202 8.78 -12.88 11.76
CA HIS A 202 8.50 -14.19 12.39
C HIS A 202 8.21 -15.32 11.40
N ASN A 203 8.15 -15.04 10.09
CA ASN A 203 8.09 -16.07 9.04
C ASN A 203 9.48 -16.64 8.66
N THR A 204 10.55 -16.28 9.38
CA THR A 204 11.92 -16.79 9.11
C THR A 204 12.25 -18.12 9.77
N GLU A 205 11.33 -18.72 10.55
CA GLU A 205 11.52 -20.05 11.16
C GLU A 205 10.53 -21.08 10.57
N SER A 206 10.89 -21.70 9.45
CA SER A 206 10.38 -23.02 9.03
C SER A 206 11.39 -23.78 8.20
#